data_AF-A0A736G916-F1
#
_entry.id   AF-A0A736G916-F1
#
_cell.length_a   1.000
_cell.length_b   1.000
_cell.length_c   1.000
_cell.angle_alpha   90.00
_cell.angle_beta   90.00
_cell.angle_gamma   90.00
#
_symmetry.space_group_name_H-M   'P 1'
#
loop_
_entity.id
_entity.type
_entity.pdbx_description
1 polymer ?
#
loop_
_entity_poly.entity_id
_entity_poly.type
_entity_poly.pdbx_seq_one_letter_code
_entity_poly.pdbx_strand_id
1 'polypeptide(L)'
;LTGRRPQQLVMLKYKDLLQKKLDNDKVEYLISVPRVKQRSKQLQYRELPIISEVASIVQLQANQSVRFVEQTLGKTLDDYNKGKVPVFLNEEKLLDLVIKDCNFLESNKIYAKPTIANRALKNIVKTGNLISNRTGSLLNATPRRLRYTIATMLAKDGHNANTIAELLDHSSTSSTGIYIKNLAESVERIDSAVSEQLSFVAEIFMNGIKSKEKTNFKFCSSRKCQSQNLNVNFPCNECAFFMPVDIDEVNPR
;
A
#
# COMPACT_ATOMS: atom_id res chain seq x y z
N LEU A 1 7.64 6.57 6.26
CA LEU A 1 9.04 6.26 5.92
C LEU A 1 9.13 5.13 4.90
N THR A 2 8.84 3.86 5.23
CA THR A 2 9.16 2.74 4.30
C THR A 2 7.97 2.14 3.54
N GLY A 3 6.74 2.47 3.93
CA GLY A 3 5.51 1.92 3.34
C GLY A 3 5.30 0.42 3.55
N ARG A 4 6.19 -0.29 4.27
CA ARG A 4 6.16 -1.76 4.42
C ARG A 4 4.95 -2.25 5.21
N ARG A 5 4.50 -3.46 4.89
CA ARG A 5 3.34 -4.08 5.58
C ARG A 5 3.76 -4.55 6.97
N PRO A 6 2.85 -4.55 7.97
CA PRO A 6 3.14 -5.09 9.30
C PRO A 6 3.73 -6.50 9.29
N GLN A 7 3.22 -7.38 8.41
CA GLN A 7 3.74 -8.73 8.27
C GLN A 7 5.23 -8.75 7.88
N GLN A 8 5.67 -7.83 7.01
CA GLN A 8 7.07 -7.75 6.60
C GLN A 8 7.95 -7.28 7.75
N LEU A 9 7.44 -6.33 8.56
CA LEU A 9 8.18 -5.77 9.70
C LEU A 9 8.35 -6.78 10.83
N VAL A 10 7.29 -7.51 11.20
CA VAL A 10 7.41 -8.53 12.25
C VAL A 10 8.27 -9.72 11.83
N MET A 11 8.43 -9.93 10.50
CA MET A 11 9.30 -10.97 9.95
C MET A 11 10.79 -10.63 9.95
N LEU A 12 11.16 -9.40 10.31
CA LEU A 12 12.55 -9.00 10.41
C LEU A 12 13.27 -9.75 11.52
N LYS A 13 14.48 -10.18 11.24
CA LYS A 13 15.44 -10.76 12.18
C LYS A 13 16.58 -9.80 12.45
N TYR A 14 17.33 -10.08 13.51
CA TYR A 14 18.52 -9.32 13.86
C TYR A 14 19.50 -9.21 12.68
N LYS A 15 19.74 -10.31 11.95
CA LYS A 15 20.65 -10.33 10.79
C LYS A 15 20.18 -9.47 9.61
N ASP A 16 18.90 -9.10 9.58
CA ASP A 16 18.33 -8.31 8.50
C ASP A 16 18.65 -6.81 8.66
N LEU A 17 19.22 -6.41 9.81
CA LEU A 17 19.72 -5.07 10.08
C LEU A 17 21.18 -4.98 9.61
N LEU A 18 21.43 -4.18 8.59
CA LEU A 18 22.70 -4.11 7.89
C LEU A 18 23.31 -2.71 8.03
N GLN A 19 24.64 -2.68 8.11
CA GLN A 19 25.43 -1.46 8.07
C GLN A 19 26.51 -1.62 7.01
N LYS A 20 26.56 -0.69 6.05
CA LYS A 20 27.62 -0.65 5.03
C LYS A 20 28.48 0.58 5.28
N LYS A 21 29.80 0.38 5.35
CA LYS A 21 30.77 1.49 5.37
C LYS A 21 30.93 2.02 3.95
N LEU A 22 30.85 3.34 3.81
CA LEU A 22 31.12 4.06 2.57
C LEU A 22 32.56 4.59 2.60
N ASP A 23 33.09 4.95 1.43
CA ASP A 23 34.48 5.41 1.24
C ASP A 23 34.85 6.66 2.07
N ASN A 24 33.86 7.41 2.56
CA ASN A 24 34.05 8.67 3.30
C ASN A 24 33.83 8.52 4.83
N ASP A 25 34.09 7.34 5.43
CA ASP A 25 33.78 7.01 6.84
C ASP A 25 32.31 7.16 7.24
N LYS A 26 31.41 7.38 6.26
CA LYS A 26 29.97 7.42 6.47
C LYS A 26 29.42 6.00 6.54
N VAL A 27 28.44 5.79 7.41
CA VAL A 27 27.74 4.51 7.53
C VAL A 27 26.37 4.64 6.88
N GLU A 28 26.09 3.76 5.92
CA GLU A 28 24.75 3.57 5.37
C GLU A 28 24.04 2.47 6.15
N TYR A 29 22.83 2.77 6.63
CA TYR A 29 21.97 1.82 7.33
C TYR A 29 20.93 1.25 6.36
N LEU A 30 20.87 -0.08 6.30
CA LEU A 30 19.99 -0.82 5.40
C LEU A 30 19.19 -1.85 6.19
N ILE A 31 17.95 -2.10 5.77
CA ILE A 31 17.17 -3.24 6.25
C ILE A 31 16.88 -4.16 5.07
N SER A 32 17.23 -5.44 5.21
CA SER A 32 16.86 -6.50 4.28
C SER A 32 15.44 -6.99 4.58
N VAL A 33 14.44 -6.40 3.93
CA VAL A 33 13.03 -6.67 4.26
C VAL A 33 12.53 -7.91 3.52
N PRO A 34 11.94 -8.91 4.21
CA PRO A 34 11.32 -10.05 3.55
C PRO A 34 10.10 -9.61 2.71
N ARG A 35 10.04 -10.15 1.50
CA ARG A 35 8.92 -9.94 0.57
C ARG A 35 7.82 -10.93 0.89
N VAL A 36 6.60 -10.41 1.02
CA VAL A 36 5.40 -11.22 1.26
C VAL A 36 4.48 -11.21 0.04
N LYS A 37 3.51 -12.13 0.00
CA LYS A 37 2.54 -12.29 -1.09
C LYS A 37 3.21 -12.49 -2.46
N GLN A 38 4.36 -13.14 -2.47
CA GLN A 38 5.01 -13.59 -3.70
C GLN A 38 4.43 -14.95 -4.11
N ARG A 39 4.43 -15.23 -5.42
CA ARG A 39 4.02 -16.54 -5.94
C ARG A 39 5.07 -17.63 -5.69
N SER A 40 6.32 -17.25 -5.40
CA SER A 40 7.43 -18.18 -5.16
C SER A 40 7.34 -18.83 -3.78
N LYS A 41 7.76 -20.09 -3.68
CA LYS A 41 7.92 -20.80 -2.40
C LYS A 41 9.08 -20.25 -1.57
N GLN A 42 10.14 -19.77 -2.23
CA GLN A 42 11.29 -19.18 -1.55
C GLN A 42 11.01 -17.73 -1.16
N LEU A 43 11.36 -17.40 0.09
CA LEU A 43 11.31 -16.05 0.63
C LEU A 43 12.39 -15.19 -0.05
N GLN A 44 11.93 -14.17 -0.77
CA GLN A 44 12.79 -13.15 -1.36
C GLN A 44 12.94 -11.99 -0.37
N TYR A 45 14.02 -11.24 -0.52
CA TYR A 45 14.31 -10.07 0.30
C TYR A 45 14.55 -8.84 -0.58
N ARG A 46 14.37 -7.66 -0.01
CA ARG A 46 14.69 -6.38 -0.65
C ARG A 46 15.35 -5.48 0.37
N GLU A 47 16.59 -5.07 0.07
CA GLU A 47 17.30 -4.07 0.85
C GLU A 47 16.62 -2.71 0.70
N LEU A 48 16.54 -1.98 1.81
CA LEU A 48 15.95 -0.65 1.86
C LEU A 48 16.84 0.24 2.74
N PRO A 49 17.35 1.37 2.21
CA PRO A 49 18.07 2.33 3.04
C PRO A 49 17.11 3.01 4.02
N ILE A 50 17.59 3.24 5.23
CA ILE A 50 16.85 3.93 6.29
C ILE A 50 17.72 4.99 6.95
N ILE A 51 17.07 6.03 7.48
CA ILE A 51 17.76 7.08 8.23
C ILE A 51 18.29 6.53 9.56
N SER A 52 19.40 7.12 10.03
CA SER A 52 20.15 6.67 11.20
C SER A 52 19.32 6.56 12.48
N GLU A 53 18.37 7.48 12.66
CA GLU A 53 17.48 7.58 13.81
C GLU A 53 16.51 6.40 13.87
N VAL A 54 16.01 5.97 12.70
CA VAL A 54 15.16 4.78 12.63
C VAL A 54 16.01 3.54 12.83
N ALA A 55 17.22 3.51 12.26
CA ALA A 55 18.13 2.38 12.40
C ALA A 55 18.49 2.13 13.87
N SER A 56 18.80 3.19 14.62
CA SER A 56 19.13 3.10 16.05
C SER A 56 17.96 2.57 16.88
N ILE A 57 16.73 3.06 16.64
CA ILE A 57 15.52 2.57 17.32
C ILE A 57 15.26 1.09 17.02
N VAL A 58 15.37 0.69 15.75
CA VAL A 58 15.15 -0.71 15.36
C VAL A 58 16.25 -1.62 15.93
N GLN A 59 17.49 -1.16 15.97
CA GLN A 59 18.60 -1.87 16.59
C GLN A 59 18.40 -2.05 18.10
N LEU A 60 17.93 -1.01 18.81
CA LEU A 60 17.60 -1.11 20.23
C LEU A 60 16.53 -2.16 20.50
N GLN A 61 15.46 -2.18 19.69
CA GLN A 61 14.40 -3.18 19.78
C GLN A 61 14.91 -4.61 19.48
N ALA A 62 15.80 -4.76 18.49
CA ALA A 62 16.41 -6.05 18.17
C ALA A 62 17.31 -6.54 19.32
N ASN A 63 18.12 -5.64 19.91
CA ASN A 63 18.96 -5.93 21.06
C ASN A 63 18.13 -6.34 22.28
N GLN A 64 17.00 -5.68 22.52
CA GLN A 64 16.08 -6.05 23.60
C GLN A 64 15.51 -7.46 23.40
N SER A 65 15.12 -7.81 22.16
CA SER A 65 14.63 -9.14 21.85
C SER A 65 15.70 -10.22 22.07
N VAL A 66 16.95 -9.95 21.67
CA VAL A 66 18.09 -10.85 21.94
C VAL A 66 18.31 -11.01 23.43
N ARG A 67 18.35 -9.91 24.19
CA ARG A 67 18.51 -9.95 25.65
C ARG A 67 17.45 -10.81 26.33
N PHE A 68 16.19 -10.66 25.92
CA PHE A 68 15.10 -11.46 26.47
C PHE A 68 15.30 -12.96 26.19
N VAL A 69 15.70 -13.32 24.96
CA VAL A 69 16.03 -14.70 24.61
C VAL A 69 17.21 -15.23 25.44
N GLU A 70 18.29 -14.47 25.56
CA GLU A 70 19.47 -14.87 26.34
C GLU A 70 19.15 -15.09 27.82
N GLN A 71 18.34 -14.19 28.41
CA GLN A 71 17.84 -14.32 29.78
C GLN A 71 16.97 -15.57 29.95
N THR A 72 16.06 -15.82 29.00
CA THR A 72 15.19 -16.99 29.04
C THR A 72 15.96 -18.30 28.93
N LEU A 73 17.06 -18.31 28.16
CA LEU A 73 17.93 -19.48 28.00
C LEU A 73 18.99 -19.61 29.11
N GLY A 74 19.23 -18.56 29.90
CA GLY A 74 20.33 -18.51 30.86
C GLY A 74 21.72 -18.53 30.21
N LYS A 75 21.86 -18.14 28.93
CA LYS A 75 23.13 -18.13 28.21
C LYS A 75 23.18 -17.06 27.13
N THR A 76 24.38 -16.61 26.80
CA THR A 76 24.62 -15.69 25.68
C THR A 76 24.53 -16.41 24.34
N LEU A 77 24.04 -15.74 23.31
CA LEU A 77 23.98 -16.24 21.94
C LEU A 77 25.26 -15.84 21.18
N ASP A 78 25.71 -16.71 20.28
CA ASP A 78 26.69 -16.36 19.25
C ASP A 78 26.05 -15.49 18.15
N ASP A 79 26.87 -14.86 17.32
CA ASP A 79 26.36 -13.95 16.28
C ASP A 79 25.44 -14.65 15.26
N TYR A 80 25.71 -15.94 15.00
CA TYR A 80 24.88 -16.76 14.14
C TYR A 80 23.47 -16.95 14.69
N ASN A 81 23.32 -17.33 15.97
CA ASN A 81 22.00 -17.51 16.57
C ASN A 81 21.32 -16.19 16.92
N LYS A 82 22.08 -15.15 17.30
CA LYS A 82 21.55 -13.76 17.41
C LYS A 82 20.89 -13.36 16.11
N GLY A 83 21.55 -13.64 14.98
CA GLY A 83 21.02 -13.39 13.65
C GLY A 83 19.66 -14.01 13.35
N LYS A 84 19.24 -15.05 14.08
CA LYS A 84 17.94 -15.72 13.90
C LYS A 84 16.82 -15.11 14.74
N VAL A 85 17.15 -14.35 15.78
CA VAL A 85 16.19 -13.75 16.69
C VAL A 85 15.33 -12.71 15.95
N PRO A 86 13.99 -12.77 16.04
CA PRO A 86 13.13 -11.75 15.44
C PRO A 86 13.31 -10.41 16.14
N VAL A 87 13.30 -9.31 15.37
CA VAL A 87 13.33 -7.94 15.90
C VAL A 87 12.11 -7.68 16.78
N PHE A 88 10.95 -8.22 16.40
CA PHE A 88 9.73 -8.15 17.18
C PHE A 88 9.37 -9.55 17.69
N LEU A 89 9.81 -9.84 18.90
CA LEU A 89 9.61 -11.11 19.57
C LEU A 89 8.19 -11.24 20.16
N ASN A 90 7.67 -12.46 20.16
CA ASN A 90 6.53 -12.86 20.97
C ASN A 90 7.05 -13.55 22.24
N GLU A 91 7.19 -12.76 23.31
CA GLU A 91 7.76 -13.18 24.58
C GLU A 91 6.97 -14.32 25.24
N GLU A 92 5.64 -14.22 25.29
CA GLU A 92 4.76 -15.27 25.84
C GLU A 92 5.02 -16.62 25.15
N LYS A 93 5.07 -16.60 23.81
CA LYS A 93 5.26 -17.82 23.02
C LYS A 93 6.69 -18.35 23.07
N LEU A 94 7.67 -17.51 23.38
CA LEU A 94 9.04 -17.97 23.63
C LEU A 94 9.07 -18.84 24.88
N LEU A 95 8.49 -18.38 25.99
CA LEU A 95 8.46 -19.10 27.25
C LEU A 95 7.82 -20.50 27.09
N ASP A 96 6.73 -20.58 26.32
CA ASP A 96 6.07 -21.85 26.00
C ASP A 96 6.93 -22.83 25.20
N LEU A 97 7.79 -22.32 24.31
CA LEU A 97 8.55 -23.12 23.34
C LEU A 97 9.90 -23.58 23.87
N VAL A 98 10.55 -22.80 24.73
CA VAL A 98 11.85 -23.17 25.33
C VAL A 98 11.74 -24.51 26.09
N ILE A 99 10.57 -24.82 26.64
CA ILE A 99 10.29 -26.08 27.34
C ILE A 99 10.07 -27.25 26.37
N LYS A 100 9.61 -26.98 25.13
CA LYS A 100 9.05 -27.99 24.22
C LYS A 100 9.89 -28.25 22.97
N ASP A 101 10.70 -27.29 22.52
CA ASP A 101 11.35 -27.31 21.22
C ASP A 101 12.74 -26.68 21.30
N CYS A 102 13.79 -27.52 21.29
CA CYS A 102 15.18 -27.06 21.35
C CYS A 102 15.60 -26.22 20.13
N ASN A 103 14.85 -26.29 19.01
CA ASN A 103 15.14 -25.57 17.77
C ASN A 103 14.18 -24.40 17.52
N PHE A 104 13.58 -23.84 18.57
CA PHE A 104 12.60 -22.76 18.46
C PHE A 104 13.09 -21.53 17.67
N LEU A 105 14.40 -21.26 17.64
CA LEU A 105 15.02 -20.17 16.87
C LEU A 105 14.97 -20.37 15.35
N GLU A 106 14.88 -21.61 14.88
CA GLU A 106 14.63 -21.93 13.47
C GLU A 106 13.15 -21.78 13.09
N SER A 107 12.28 -21.80 14.10
CA SER A 107 10.85 -21.73 13.90
C SER A 107 10.38 -20.28 13.74
N ASN A 108 9.44 -20.05 12.84
CA ASN A 108 8.74 -18.76 12.75
C ASN A 108 7.69 -18.54 13.87
N LYS A 109 7.73 -19.35 14.93
CA LYS A 109 6.68 -19.40 15.95
C LYS A 109 6.81 -18.31 16.99
N ILE A 110 8.03 -17.82 17.26
CA ILE A 110 8.34 -16.79 18.27
C ILE A 110 8.19 -15.35 17.74
N TYR A 111 7.63 -15.17 16.55
CA TYR A 111 7.47 -13.85 15.93
C TYR A 111 6.25 -13.17 16.53
N ALA A 112 6.34 -11.86 16.76
CA ALA A 112 5.19 -11.04 17.11
C ALA A 112 4.10 -11.15 16.03
N LYS A 113 2.85 -11.13 16.47
CA LYS A 113 1.72 -11.11 15.53
C LYS A 113 1.66 -9.75 14.82
N PRO A 114 1.35 -9.68 13.51
CA PRO A 114 1.22 -8.41 12.78
C PRO A 114 0.21 -7.42 13.38
N THR A 115 -0.70 -7.89 14.23
CA THR A 115 -1.65 -7.06 14.98
C THR A 115 -0.98 -6.09 15.95
N ILE A 116 0.27 -6.36 16.36
CA ILE A 116 1.04 -5.46 17.24
C ILE A 116 1.17 -4.05 16.65
N ALA A 117 1.34 -3.93 15.33
CA ALA A 117 1.44 -2.64 14.65
C ALA A 117 0.13 -1.83 14.75
N ASN A 118 -1.03 -2.50 14.63
CA ASN A 118 -2.33 -1.84 14.81
C ASN A 118 -2.54 -1.41 16.27
N ARG A 119 -2.16 -2.26 17.23
CA ARG A 119 -2.25 -1.94 18.66
C ARG A 119 -1.38 -0.74 19.01
N ALA A 120 -0.12 -0.76 18.57
CA ALA A 120 0.83 0.34 18.77
C ALA A 120 0.30 1.66 18.18
N LEU A 121 -0.20 1.65 16.93
CA LEU A 121 -0.78 2.86 16.32
C LEU A 121 -2.01 3.38 17.06
N LYS A 122 -2.92 2.50 17.48
CA LYS A 122 -4.09 2.89 18.28
C LYS A 122 -3.66 3.53 19.61
N ASN A 123 -2.63 2.99 20.25
CA ASN A 123 -2.10 3.54 21.49
C ASN A 123 -1.48 4.92 21.24
N ILE A 124 -0.63 5.07 20.23
CA ILE A 124 -0.03 6.37 19.86
C ILE A 124 -1.11 7.43 19.62
N VAL A 125 -2.14 7.08 18.84
CA VAL A 125 -3.26 7.99 18.56
C VAL A 125 -3.98 8.41 19.83
N LYS A 126 -4.29 7.46 20.72
CA LYS A 126 -4.98 7.73 21.99
C LYS A 126 -4.14 8.57 22.94
N THR A 127 -2.89 8.16 23.17
CA THR A 127 -1.97 8.84 24.08
C THR A 127 -1.63 10.25 23.60
N GLY A 128 -1.45 10.43 22.29
CA GLY A 128 -1.21 11.73 21.68
C GLY A 128 -2.46 12.57 21.43
N ASN A 129 -3.65 12.07 21.81
CA ASN A 129 -4.94 12.70 21.53
C ASN A 129 -5.08 13.22 20.09
N LEU A 130 -4.67 12.41 19.11
CA LEU A 130 -4.61 12.84 17.71
C LEU A 130 -6.03 12.90 17.14
N ILE A 131 -6.56 14.11 16.92
CA ILE A 131 -7.91 14.33 16.37
C ILE A 131 -7.84 14.49 14.85
N SER A 132 -8.80 13.90 14.13
CA SER A 132 -8.95 14.10 12.69
C SER A 132 -9.72 15.38 12.40
N ASN A 133 -9.07 16.33 11.70
CA ASN A 133 -9.72 17.57 11.26
C ASN A 133 -10.99 17.34 10.43
N ARG A 134 -11.08 16.22 9.72
CA ARG A 134 -12.23 15.89 8.87
C ARG A 134 -13.45 15.43 9.66
N THR A 135 -13.26 14.73 10.78
CA THR A 135 -14.37 14.09 11.52
C THR A 135 -14.57 14.67 12.92
N GLY A 136 -13.66 15.50 13.42
CA GLY A 136 -13.68 16.00 14.80
C GLY A 136 -13.46 14.91 15.86
N SER A 137 -13.20 13.67 15.43
CA SER A 137 -13.03 12.51 16.30
C SER A 137 -11.61 11.98 16.24
N LEU A 138 -11.27 11.09 17.17
CA LEU A 138 -9.95 10.48 17.26
C LEU A 138 -9.54 9.86 15.90
N LEU A 139 -8.31 10.15 15.47
CA LEU A 139 -7.79 9.77 14.17
C LEU A 139 -7.80 8.26 13.99
N ASN A 140 -8.61 7.76 13.07
CA ASN A 140 -8.61 6.34 12.72
C ASN A 140 -7.38 5.97 11.86
N ALA A 141 -6.22 5.82 12.52
CA ALA A 141 -4.97 5.41 11.88
C ALA A 141 -4.83 3.89 11.84
N THR A 142 -4.43 3.37 10.67
CA THR A 142 -4.09 1.95 10.49
C THR A 142 -2.82 1.84 9.64
N PRO A 143 -2.06 0.73 9.73
CA PRO A 143 -0.87 0.53 8.90
C PRO A 143 -1.19 0.61 7.40
N ARG A 144 -2.39 0.14 7.00
CA ARG A 144 -2.86 0.26 5.62
C ARG A 144 -3.03 1.73 5.22
N ARG A 145 -3.65 2.56 6.07
CA ARG A 145 -3.79 4.00 5.81
C ARG A 145 -2.44 4.70 5.70
N LEU A 146 -1.50 4.43 6.61
CA LEU A 146 -0.14 5.00 6.52
C LEU A 146 0.57 4.61 5.22
N ARG A 147 0.43 3.35 4.79
CA ARG A 147 0.95 2.89 3.50
C ARG A 147 0.32 3.64 2.32
N TYR A 148 -0.99 3.85 2.35
CA TYR A 148 -1.70 4.61 1.32
C TYR A 148 -1.25 6.07 1.32
N THR A 149 -1.10 6.69 2.49
CA THR A 149 -0.59 8.06 2.63
C THR A 149 0.78 8.21 1.97
N ILE A 150 1.73 7.31 2.25
CA ILE A 150 3.06 7.36 1.61
C ILE A 150 2.95 7.22 0.09
N ALA A 151 2.12 6.28 -0.39
CA ALA A 151 1.93 6.08 -1.83
C ALA A 151 1.34 7.32 -2.52
N THR A 152 0.34 7.96 -1.90
CA THR A 152 -0.29 9.17 -2.42
C THR A 152 0.63 10.38 -2.33
N MET A 153 1.45 10.50 -1.28
CA MET A 153 2.47 11.55 -1.21
C MET A 153 3.47 11.41 -2.35
N LEU A 154 4.02 10.21 -2.57
CA LEU A 154 4.95 9.98 -3.68
C LEU A 154 4.32 10.28 -5.05
N ALA A 155 3.03 9.96 -5.23
CA ALA A 155 2.32 10.30 -6.45
C ALA A 155 2.11 11.82 -6.62
N LYS A 156 1.85 12.55 -5.53
CA LYS A 156 1.79 14.03 -5.52
C LYS A 156 3.14 14.66 -5.84
N ASP A 157 4.22 14.04 -5.40
CA ASP A 157 5.58 14.47 -5.71
C ASP A 157 6.00 14.12 -7.15
N GLY A 158 5.08 13.60 -7.98
CA GLY A 158 5.29 13.32 -9.40
C GLY A 158 6.01 12.00 -9.70
N HIS A 159 6.22 11.13 -8.71
CA HIS A 159 6.87 9.84 -8.96
C HIS A 159 5.98 8.92 -9.82
N ASN A 160 6.59 8.23 -10.77
CA ASN A 160 5.88 7.31 -11.65
C ASN A 160 5.42 6.03 -10.90
N ALA A 161 4.47 5.32 -11.52
CA ALA A 161 3.86 4.14 -10.91
C ALA A 161 4.84 2.98 -10.64
N ASN A 162 5.93 2.86 -11.44
CA ASN A 162 6.95 1.83 -11.23
C ASN A 162 7.75 2.12 -9.96
N THR A 163 8.22 3.37 -9.79
CA THR A 163 8.94 3.81 -8.58
C THR A 163 8.10 3.62 -7.33
N ILE A 164 6.82 4.00 -7.36
CA ILE A 164 5.92 3.81 -6.22
C ILE A 164 5.70 2.32 -5.94
N ALA A 165 5.48 1.50 -6.98
CA ALA A 165 5.35 0.05 -6.82
C ALA A 165 6.59 -0.56 -6.17
N GLU A 166 7.77 -0.14 -6.59
CA GLU A 166 9.05 -0.62 -6.08
C GLU A 166 9.25 -0.25 -4.60
N LEU A 167 9.03 1.02 -4.25
CA LEU A 167 9.12 1.54 -2.88
C LEU A 167 8.13 0.84 -1.93
N LEU A 168 6.95 0.51 -2.43
CA LEU A 168 5.93 -0.19 -1.66
C LEU A 168 6.14 -1.72 -1.63
N ASP A 169 7.11 -2.26 -2.35
CA ASP A 169 7.27 -3.71 -2.52
C ASP A 169 6.06 -4.40 -3.15
N HIS A 170 5.64 -3.86 -4.28
CA HIS A 170 4.70 -4.50 -5.18
C HIS A 170 5.47 -5.29 -6.25
N SER A 171 4.85 -6.39 -6.72
CA SER A 171 5.36 -7.16 -7.86
C SER A 171 4.87 -6.62 -9.20
N SER A 172 3.83 -5.78 -9.20
CA SER A 172 3.25 -5.15 -10.38
C SER A 172 2.71 -3.74 -10.07
N THR A 173 2.57 -2.93 -11.11
CA THR A 173 1.96 -1.59 -11.04
C THR A 173 0.43 -1.61 -11.11
N SER A 174 -0.18 -2.75 -11.40
CA SER A 174 -1.64 -2.90 -11.54
C SER A 174 -2.41 -2.39 -10.31
N SER A 175 -1.84 -2.55 -9.12
CA SER A 175 -2.42 -2.05 -7.86
C SER A 175 -2.00 -0.63 -7.50
N THR A 176 -1.00 -0.06 -8.17
CA THR A 176 -0.46 1.27 -7.86
C THR A 176 -1.40 2.38 -8.32
N GLY A 177 -2.17 2.15 -9.38
CA GLY A 177 -3.20 3.07 -9.86
C GLY A 177 -4.25 3.44 -8.79
N ILE A 178 -4.48 2.59 -7.77
CA ILE A 178 -5.41 2.89 -6.66
C ILE A 178 -4.96 4.11 -5.86
N TYR A 179 -3.65 4.36 -5.76
CA TYR A 179 -3.09 5.48 -5.00
C TYR A 179 -3.04 6.78 -5.80
N ILE A 180 -2.91 6.66 -7.13
CA ILE A 180 -2.75 7.76 -8.08
C ILE A 180 -4.13 8.33 -8.48
N LYS A 181 -5.14 7.47 -8.64
CA LYS A 181 -6.49 7.87 -9.07
C LYS A 181 -7.21 8.84 -8.14
N ASN A 182 -6.77 8.98 -6.89
CA ASN A 182 -7.40 9.82 -5.87
C ASN A 182 -6.66 11.16 -5.65
N LEU A 183 -5.82 11.61 -6.59
CA LEU A 183 -5.21 12.93 -6.51
C LEU A 183 -6.22 14.02 -6.91
N ALA A 184 -6.32 15.08 -6.11
CA ALA A 184 -7.12 16.26 -6.44
C ALA A 184 -6.68 16.88 -7.79
N GLU A 185 -5.38 16.88 -8.10
CA GLU A 185 -4.84 17.32 -9.39
C GLU A 185 -5.32 16.46 -10.58
N SER A 186 -5.69 15.20 -10.33
CA SER A 186 -6.34 14.38 -11.36
C SER A 186 -7.76 14.85 -11.66
N VAL A 187 -8.44 15.52 -10.71
CA VAL A 187 -9.79 16.07 -10.91
C VAL A 187 -9.76 17.17 -11.97
N GLU A 188 -8.82 18.11 -11.91
CA GLU A 188 -8.70 19.18 -12.92
C GLU A 188 -8.44 18.64 -14.32
N ARG A 189 -7.57 17.63 -14.45
CA ARG A 189 -7.35 16.95 -15.73
C ARG A 189 -8.58 16.20 -16.23
N ILE A 190 -9.29 15.50 -15.33
CA ILE A 190 -10.52 14.79 -15.68
C ILE A 190 -11.57 15.81 -16.13
N ASP A 191 -11.80 16.85 -15.34
CA ASP A 191 -12.76 17.93 -15.61
C ASP A 191 -12.46 18.57 -16.96
N SER A 192 -11.21 18.98 -17.21
CA SER A 192 -10.79 19.53 -18.51
C SER A 192 -11.06 18.57 -19.69
N ALA A 193 -10.86 17.26 -19.50
CA ALA A 193 -11.06 16.26 -20.55
C ALA A 193 -12.53 15.95 -20.84
N VAL A 194 -13.43 16.17 -19.89
CA VAL A 194 -14.87 15.86 -20.02
C VAL A 194 -15.76 17.11 -20.10
N SER A 195 -15.21 18.30 -19.82
CA SER A 195 -15.95 19.56 -19.69
C SER A 195 -16.81 19.86 -20.91
N GLU A 196 -16.27 19.74 -22.12
CA GLU A 196 -17.02 19.96 -23.37
C GLU A 196 -18.22 19.01 -23.50
N GLN A 197 -18.03 17.73 -23.16
CA GLN A 197 -19.06 16.70 -23.26
C GLN A 197 -20.16 16.88 -22.20
N LEU A 198 -19.77 17.27 -20.99
CA LEU A 198 -20.70 17.49 -19.88
C LEU A 198 -21.43 18.84 -19.99
N SER A 199 -20.82 19.86 -20.58
CA SER A 199 -21.43 21.18 -20.76
C SER A 199 -22.70 21.11 -21.61
N PHE A 200 -22.67 20.31 -22.67
CA PHE A 200 -23.84 20.07 -23.51
C PHE A 200 -24.98 19.37 -22.75
N VAL A 201 -24.66 18.33 -21.98
CA VAL A 201 -25.66 17.62 -21.16
C VAL A 201 -26.26 18.57 -20.14
N ALA A 202 -25.43 19.38 -19.47
CA ALA A 202 -25.88 20.41 -18.55
C ALA A 202 -26.79 21.45 -19.22
N GLU A 203 -26.48 21.87 -20.45
CA GLU A 203 -27.32 22.80 -21.21
C GLU A 203 -28.70 22.21 -21.50
N ILE A 204 -28.80 20.93 -21.89
CA ILE A 204 -30.09 20.26 -22.09
C ILE A 204 -30.89 20.24 -20.77
N PHE A 205 -30.27 19.90 -19.65
CA PHE A 205 -30.96 19.88 -18.35
C PHE A 205 -31.45 21.28 -17.94
N MET A 206 -30.64 22.31 -18.16
CA MET A 206 -30.97 23.68 -17.74
C MET A 206 -31.97 24.36 -18.66
N ASN A 207 -31.89 24.10 -19.97
CA ASN A 207 -32.58 24.88 -21.00
C ASN A 207 -33.58 24.07 -21.83
N GLY A 208 -33.69 22.75 -21.60
CA GLY A 208 -34.46 21.82 -22.43
C GLY A 208 -33.81 21.55 -23.79
N ILE A 209 -34.29 20.52 -24.50
CA ILE A 209 -33.85 20.21 -25.86
C ILE A 209 -34.41 21.27 -26.82
N LYS A 210 -33.55 22.19 -27.29
CA LYS A 210 -33.95 23.30 -28.18
C LYS A 210 -33.85 22.98 -29.67
N SER A 211 -33.09 21.96 -30.08
CA SER A 211 -32.93 21.58 -31.49
C SER A 211 -33.49 20.18 -31.79
N LYS A 212 -34.10 20.02 -32.98
CA LYS A 212 -34.55 18.72 -33.52
C LYS A 212 -33.48 18.00 -34.33
N GLU A 213 -32.28 18.58 -34.45
CA GLU A 213 -31.19 18.01 -35.24
C GLU A 213 -30.48 16.89 -34.46
N LYS A 214 -30.34 15.72 -35.10
CA LYS A 214 -29.55 14.60 -34.55
C LYS A 214 -28.07 14.97 -34.54
N THR A 215 -27.58 15.49 -33.43
CA THR A 215 -26.15 15.67 -33.21
C THR A 215 -25.50 14.31 -32.95
N ASN A 216 -24.56 13.89 -33.80
CA ASN A 216 -23.83 12.63 -33.61
C ASN A 216 -22.94 12.71 -32.36
N PHE A 217 -23.34 12.00 -31.30
CA PHE A 217 -22.64 11.97 -30.03
C PHE A 217 -21.36 11.15 -30.12
N LYS A 218 -20.23 11.74 -29.69
CA LYS A 218 -18.95 11.04 -29.51
C LYS A 218 -18.74 10.58 -28.07
N PHE A 219 -19.82 10.20 -27.36
CA PHE A 219 -19.72 9.70 -25.98
C PHE A 219 -18.90 8.40 -25.89
N CYS A 220 -18.94 7.62 -26.97
CA CYS A 220 -18.04 6.50 -27.19
C CYS A 220 -17.03 6.90 -28.27
N SER A 221 -15.74 6.83 -27.97
CA SER A 221 -14.79 6.70 -29.07
C SER A 221 -15.17 5.43 -29.84
N SER A 222 -15.43 5.56 -31.14
CA SER A 222 -15.71 4.42 -32.02
C SER A 222 -14.70 3.28 -31.86
N ARG A 223 -13.49 3.59 -31.37
CA ARG A 223 -12.45 2.61 -31.04
C ARG A 223 -12.84 1.59 -29.95
N LYS A 224 -13.68 1.93 -28.96
CA LYS A 224 -14.11 0.96 -27.93
C LYS A 224 -15.18 -0.02 -28.40
N CYS A 225 -16.02 0.37 -29.36
CA CYS A 225 -16.97 -0.55 -30.01
C CYS A 225 -16.28 -1.42 -31.09
N GLN A 226 -15.23 -0.91 -31.73
CA GLN A 226 -14.53 -1.61 -32.82
C GLN A 226 -13.59 -2.72 -32.36
N SER A 227 -13.12 -2.75 -31.09
CA SER A 227 -12.08 -3.70 -30.67
C SER A 227 -12.57 -5.14 -30.41
N GLN A 228 -13.87 -5.41 -30.56
CA GLN A 228 -14.40 -6.79 -30.41
C GLN A 228 -15.32 -7.25 -31.54
N ASN A 229 -15.57 -6.44 -32.58
CA ASN A 229 -16.39 -6.85 -33.72
C ASN A 229 -15.61 -6.70 -35.03
N LEU A 230 -15.35 -7.85 -35.68
CA LEU A 230 -14.66 -7.99 -36.97
C LEU A 230 -15.45 -7.43 -38.17
N ASN A 231 -16.51 -6.65 -37.95
CA ASN A 231 -17.34 -6.09 -39.02
C ASN A 231 -17.57 -4.59 -38.81
N VAL A 232 -17.12 -3.79 -39.78
CA VAL A 232 -17.09 -2.32 -39.74
C VAL A 232 -18.49 -1.68 -39.77
N ASN A 233 -19.55 -2.47 -40.06
CA ASN A 233 -20.92 -2.00 -40.27
C ASN A 233 -21.94 -2.47 -39.21
N PHE A 234 -21.54 -2.86 -38.01
CA PHE A 234 -22.51 -3.23 -36.97
C PHE A 234 -23.12 -1.97 -36.31
N PRO A 235 -24.44 -1.74 -36.41
CA PRO A 235 -25.05 -0.53 -35.89
C PRO A 235 -25.10 -0.54 -34.36
N CYS A 236 -24.85 0.61 -33.72
CA CYS A 236 -24.64 0.69 -32.26
C CYS A 236 -25.88 0.28 -31.44
N ASN A 237 -27.08 0.40 -31.99
CA ASN A 237 -28.35 0.00 -31.36
C ASN A 237 -28.52 -1.51 -31.19
N GLU A 238 -27.70 -2.32 -31.87
CA GLU A 238 -27.70 -3.79 -31.77
C GLU A 238 -26.52 -4.30 -30.92
N CYS A 239 -25.69 -3.40 -30.40
CA CYS A 239 -24.54 -3.75 -29.58
C CYS A 239 -25.00 -4.29 -28.21
N ALA A 240 -24.43 -5.42 -27.77
CA ALA A 240 -24.73 -6.00 -26.46
C ALA A 240 -24.42 -5.09 -25.26
N PHE A 241 -23.66 -4.00 -25.48
CA PHE A 241 -23.34 -3.00 -24.47
C PHE A 241 -24.15 -1.70 -24.61
N PHE A 242 -25.04 -1.62 -25.61
CA PHE A 242 -25.93 -0.48 -25.79
C PHE A 242 -27.07 -0.57 -24.79
N MET A 243 -27.12 0.37 -23.85
CA MET A 243 -28.29 0.58 -23.00
C MET A 243 -29.12 1.71 -23.62
N PRO A 244 -30.24 1.42 -24.29
CA PRO A 244 -31.17 2.46 -24.69
C PRO A 244 -31.71 3.13 -23.43
N VAL A 245 -31.68 4.46 -23.39
CA VAL A 245 -32.49 5.22 -22.44
C VAL A 245 -33.85 5.37 -23.11
N ASP A 246 -34.90 4.80 -22.53
CA ASP A 246 -36.25 4.98 -23.04
C ASP A 246 -36.63 6.46 -22.90
N ILE A 247 -36.92 7.10 -24.03
CA ILE A 247 -37.26 8.52 -24.10
C ILE A 247 -38.56 8.82 -23.32
N ASP A 248 -39.43 7.81 -23.17
CA ASP A 248 -40.68 7.91 -22.43
C ASP A 248 -40.49 7.98 -20.90
N GLU A 249 -39.31 7.62 -20.37
CA GLU A 249 -38.99 7.79 -18.95
C GLU A 249 -38.52 9.21 -18.59
N VAL A 250 -38.16 10.05 -19.58
CA VAL A 250 -37.55 11.37 -19.35
C VAL A 250 -38.56 12.53 -19.48
N ASN A 251 -39.74 12.31 -20.06
CA ASN A 251 -40.82 13.30 -20.11
C ASN A 251 -42.17 12.71 -19.69
N PRO A 252 -42.61 12.84 -18.43
CA PRO A 252 -44.00 12.66 -18.10
C PRO A 252 -44.76 13.93 -18.50
N ARG A 253 -45.26 13.97 -19.75
CA ARG A 253 -46.48 14.69 -20.19
C ARG A 253 -46.79 14.44 -21.65
#